data_AF-A0A2H5VH15-F1
#
_entry.id   AF-A0A2H5VH15-F1
#
_cell.length_a   1.000
_cell.length_b   1.000
_cell.length_c   1.000
_cell.angle_alpha   90.00
_cell.angle_beta   90.00
_cell.angle_gamma   90.00
#
_symmetry.space_group_name_H-M   'P 1'
#
loop_
_entity.id
_entity.type
_entity.pdbx_description
1 polymer ?
#
loop_
_entity_poly.entity_id
_entity_poly.type
_entity_poly.pdbx_seq_one_letter_code
_entity_poly.pdbx_strand_id
1 'polypeptide(L)'
;MTLALSRSDGTALGEFVGTVGDGFEIPDEQIFVKIGAFLPDFALTENLIAYSRTQRLENPAVFVELYDAHGLRIMRTWAFSRPEMQRFWETTMAQVGGQTPYRIKLVGMTAPEFTGLQITKDPGRPIVYFGFLFVIAGLLVHMYFKHRQMWVHISPNEIVIAGTVRNNLRSFAHEFRRLVAEIEQLRIVTEPEPELVT
;
A
#
# COMPACT_ATOMS: atom_id res chain seq x y z
N MET A 1 -10.89 22.77 5.35
CA MET A 1 -10.51 23.78 6.37
C MET A 1 -11.68 24.71 6.59
N THR A 2 -11.82 25.30 7.77
CA THR A 2 -12.93 26.16 8.18
C THR A 2 -12.41 27.59 8.41
N LEU A 3 -12.90 28.52 7.61
CA LEU A 3 -12.55 29.94 7.66
C LEU A 3 -13.74 30.70 8.26
N ALA A 4 -13.49 31.48 9.32
CA ALA A 4 -14.45 32.45 9.82
C ALA A 4 -14.15 33.81 9.19
N LEU A 5 -15.17 34.41 8.58
CA LEU A 5 -15.10 35.76 8.06
C LEU A 5 -15.86 36.71 8.98
N SER A 6 -15.24 37.83 9.32
CA SER A 6 -15.89 38.95 9.97
C SER A 6 -15.56 40.25 9.28
N ARG A 7 -16.48 41.20 9.33
CA ARG A 7 -16.22 42.58 8.90
C ARG A 7 -15.35 43.29 9.95
N SER A 8 -14.64 44.34 9.55
CA SER A 8 -13.76 45.12 10.42
C SER A 8 -14.47 45.75 11.63
N ASP A 9 -15.78 45.93 11.56
CA ASP A 9 -16.69 46.41 12.61
C ASP A 9 -17.05 45.33 13.67
N GLY A 10 -16.64 44.07 13.46
CA GLY A 10 -16.90 42.95 14.36
C GLY A 10 -18.11 42.09 13.99
N THR A 11 -18.85 42.44 12.93
CA THR A 11 -19.98 41.64 12.45
C THR A 11 -19.48 40.32 11.83
N ALA A 12 -19.94 39.17 12.34
CA ALA A 12 -19.60 37.88 11.76
C ALA A 12 -20.41 37.63 10.48
N LEU A 13 -19.73 37.39 9.37
CA LEU A 13 -20.36 37.10 8.06
C LEU A 13 -20.60 35.59 7.86
N GLY A 14 -19.99 34.75 8.70
CA GLY A 14 -20.22 33.30 8.73
C GLY A 14 -18.93 32.48 8.78
N GLU A 15 -19.11 31.17 8.89
CA GLU A 15 -18.04 30.18 8.77
C GLU A 15 -18.19 29.40 7.46
N PHE A 16 -17.10 29.31 6.70
CA PHE A 16 -17.06 28.67 5.39
C PHE A 16 -16.09 27.50 5.43
N VAL A 17 -16.54 26.34 4.93
CA VAL A 17 -15.72 25.14 4.84
C VAL A 17 -15.33 24.91 3.39
N GLY A 18 -14.03 24.83 3.14
CA GLY A 18 -13.49 24.64 1.79
C GLY A 18 -12.12 23.99 1.74
N THR A 19 -11.64 23.77 0.52
CA THR A 19 -10.30 23.28 0.19
C THR A 19 -9.52 24.32 -0.63
N VAL A 20 -8.21 24.11 -0.79
CA VAL A 20 -7.39 25.04 -1.58
C VAL A 20 -7.85 25.02 -3.03
N GLY A 21 -8.11 26.19 -3.60
CA GLY A 21 -8.66 26.34 -4.95
C GLY A 21 -10.17 26.60 -4.98
N ASP A 22 -10.88 26.29 -3.89
CA ASP A 22 -12.32 26.59 -3.79
C ASP A 22 -12.57 28.09 -3.65
N GLY A 23 -13.72 28.51 -4.16
CA GLY A 23 -14.21 29.87 -3.99
C GLY A 23 -15.66 29.86 -3.51
N PHE A 24 -15.99 30.80 -2.63
CA PHE A 24 -17.31 30.94 -2.03
C PHE A 24 -17.81 32.34 -2.29
N GLU A 25 -19.04 32.44 -2.79
CA GLU A 25 -19.73 33.72 -2.90
C GLU A 25 -20.53 33.97 -1.62
N ILE A 26 -20.50 35.20 -1.12
CA ILE A 26 -21.25 35.64 0.04
C ILE A 26 -22.47 36.40 -0.48
N PRO A 27 -23.68 35.80 -0.43
CA PRO A 27 -24.87 36.37 -1.05
C PRO A 27 -25.22 37.77 -0.52
N ASP A 28 -24.96 38.02 0.76
CA ASP A 28 -25.32 39.28 1.43
C ASP A 28 -24.48 40.49 0.98
N GLU A 29 -23.27 40.27 0.47
CA GLU A 29 -22.36 41.36 0.05
C GLU A 29 -21.88 41.24 -1.40
N GLN A 30 -22.28 40.19 -2.13
CA GLN A 30 -21.81 39.90 -3.50
C GLN A 30 -20.27 39.83 -3.60
N ILE A 31 -19.62 39.36 -2.53
CA ILE A 31 -18.18 39.19 -2.48
C ILE A 31 -17.84 37.74 -2.77
N PHE A 32 -16.84 37.54 -3.61
CA PHE A 32 -16.30 36.23 -3.91
C PHE A 32 -14.98 36.02 -3.15
N VAL A 33 -14.95 35.05 -2.26
CA VAL A 33 -13.79 34.67 -1.44
C VAL A 33 -13.13 33.44 -2.06
N LYS A 34 -11.89 33.57 -2.51
CA LYS A 34 -11.10 32.47 -3.07
C LYS A 34 -10.03 32.01 -2.10
N ILE A 35 -9.97 30.71 -1.86
CA ILE A 35 -8.89 30.08 -1.10
C ILE A 35 -7.73 29.80 -2.05
N GLY A 36 -6.65 30.58 -1.95
CA GLY A 36 -5.54 30.50 -2.90
C GLY A 36 -4.50 29.42 -2.56
N ALA A 37 -4.00 29.40 -1.33
CA ALA A 37 -2.93 28.48 -0.91
C ALA A 37 -3.04 28.12 0.57
N PHE A 38 -2.48 26.98 0.95
CA PHE A 38 -2.36 26.55 2.34
C PHE A 38 -0.91 26.19 2.65
N LEU A 39 -0.39 26.73 3.76
CA LEU A 39 0.94 26.45 4.27
C LEU A 39 0.82 25.86 5.69
N PRO A 40 1.25 24.61 5.94
CA PRO A 40 1.13 23.99 7.26
C PRO A 40 2.07 24.58 8.32
N ASP A 41 3.22 25.13 7.90
CA ASP A 41 4.16 25.83 8.77
C ASP A 41 4.70 27.08 8.07
N PHE A 42 3.90 28.14 8.12
CA PHE A 42 4.18 29.41 7.48
C PHE A 42 5.47 30.04 8.00
N ALA A 43 6.34 30.41 7.05
CA ALA A 43 7.44 31.33 7.23
C ALA A 43 7.63 32.22 6.00
N LEU A 44 8.37 33.30 6.20
CA LEU A 44 8.75 34.25 5.16
C LEU A 44 10.26 34.18 4.97
N THR A 45 10.70 34.17 3.72
CA THR A 45 12.11 34.40 3.38
C THR A 45 12.47 35.87 3.63
N GLU A 46 13.75 36.20 3.59
CA GLU A 46 14.22 37.61 3.57
C GLU A 46 13.55 38.45 2.47
N ASN A 47 13.21 37.83 1.34
CA ASN A 47 12.52 38.48 0.21
C ASN A 47 10.98 38.53 0.34
N LEU A 48 10.43 38.28 1.53
CA LEU A 48 8.97 38.27 1.81
C LEU A 48 8.16 37.25 1.00
N ILE A 49 8.81 36.20 0.48
CA ILE A 49 8.13 35.09 -0.16
C ILE A 49 7.67 34.11 0.93
N ALA A 50 6.38 33.77 0.92
CA ALA A 50 5.79 32.81 1.84
C ALA A 50 6.13 31.37 1.41
N TYR A 51 6.59 30.56 2.36
CA TYR A 51 6.90 29.16 2.16
C TYR A 51 6.55 28.34 3.42
N SER A 52 6.50 27.01 3.26
CA SER A 52 6.33 26.11 4.40
C SER A 52 7.69 25.61 4.87
N ARG A 53 8.05 25.82 6.14
CA ARG A 53 9.33 25.31 6.69
C ARG A 53 9.31 23.80 6.86
N THR A 54 8.17 23.28 7.31
CA THR A 54 7.94 21.85 7.53
C THR A 54 6.59 21.45 6.93
N GLN A 55 6.31 20.15 6.85
CA GLN A 55 4.98 19.61 6.53
C GLN A 55 4.12 19.38 7.79
N ARG A 56 4.63 19.75 8.97
CA ARG A 56 3.91 19.61 10.24
C ARG A 56 3.01 20.82 10.43
N LEU A 57 1.86 20.61 11.08
CA LEU A 57 0.90 21.67 11.42
C LEU A 57 1.40 22.51 12.60
N GLU A 58 2.58 23.13 12.47
CA GLU A 58 3.11 24.00 13.52
C GLU A 58 2.48 25.39 13.42
N ASN A 59 2.59 26.05 12.27
CA ASN A 59 2.06 27.40 12.05
C ASN A 59 1.19 27.45 10.78
N PRO A 60 -0.01 26.85 10.81
CA PRO A 60 -0.82 26.75 9.63
C PRO A 60 -1.43 28.10 9.24
N ALA A 61 -1.28 28.45 7.96
CA ALA A 61 -1.78 29.68 7.36
C ALA A 61 -2.45 29.40 6.01
N VAL A 62 -3.53 30.14 5.73
CA VAL A 62 -4.26 30.06 4.46
C VAL A 62 -4.20 31.41 3.79
N PHE A 63 -3.85 31.41 2.50
CA PHE A 63 -3.92 32.58 1.65
C PHE A 63 -5.32 32.72 1.10
N VAL A 64 -5.94 33.89 1.33
CA VAL A 64 -7.29 34.17 0.90
C VAL A 64 -7.30 35.46 0.09
N GLU A 65 -8.02 35.43 -1.03
CA GLU A 65 -8.25 36.58 -1.89
C GLU A 65 -9.75 36.88 -1.94
N LEU A 66 -10.09 38.16 -1.82
CA LEU A 66 -11.46 38.64 -1.92
C LEU A 66 -11.62 39.41 -3.22
N TYR A 67 -12.72 39.15 -3.92
CA TYR A 67 -13.10 39.76 -5.16
C TYR A 67 -14.50 40.37 -5.01
N ASP A 68 -14.72 41.50 -5.68
CA ASP A 68 -16.01 42.17 -5.78
C ASP A 68 -16.91 41.46 -6.80
N ALA A 69 -18.19 41.85 -6.86
CA ALA A 69 -19.18 41.34 -7.82
C ALA A 69 -18.73 41.47 -9.28
N HIS A 70 -17.89 42.47 -9.56
CA HIS A 70 -17.30 42.73 -10.87
C HIS A 70 -16.01 41.93 -11.14
N GLY A 71 -15.60 41.04 -10.24
CA GLY A 71 -14.36 40.26 -10.33
C GLY A 71 -13.09 41.04 -10.03
N LEU A 72 -13.21 42.28 -9.52
CA LEU A 72 -12.06 43.10 -9.11
C LEU A 72 -11.58 42.65 -7.72
N ARG A 73 -10.27 42.40 -7.57
CA ARG A 73 -9.69 41.96 -6.30
C ARG A 73 -9.72 43.09 -5.27
N ILE A 74 -10.51 42.91 -4.21
CA ILE A 74 -10.66 43.82 -3.08
C ILE A 74 -9.44 43.72 -2.16
N MET A 75 -9.06 42.51 -1.75
CA MET A 75 -7.89 42.30 -0.91
C MET A 75 -7.27 40.92 -1.05
N ARG A 76 -6.06 40.79 -0.52
CA ARG A 76 -5.40 39.50 -0.27
C ARG A 76 -4.80 39.50 1.12
N THR A 77 -4.96 38.42 1.85
CA THR A 77 -4.36 38.30 3.18
C THR A 77 -4.11 36.84 3.55
N TRP A 78 -3.20 36.64 4.49
CA TRP A 78 -3.02 35.38 5.17
C TRP A 78 -3.91 35.32 6.42
N ALA A 79 -4.59 34.20 6.61
CA ALA A 79 -5.36 33.86 7.79
C ALA A 79 -4.67 32.73 8.55
N PHE A 80 -4.40 32.96 9.84
CA PHE A 80 -3.64 32.07 10.70
C PHE A 80 -4.54 31.41 11.73
N SER A 81 -4.25 30.15 12.05
CA SER A 81 -4.95 29.45 13.14
C SER A 81 -4.42 29.90 14.51
N ARG A 82 -3.13 30.25 14.59
CA ARG A 82 -2.51 30.74 15.82
C ARG A 82 -2.99 32.17 16.13
N PRO A 83 -3.60 32.43 17.30
CA PRO A 83 -4.10 33.75 17.65
C PRO A 83 -3.02 34.83 17.71
N GLU A 84 -1.81 34.47 18.16
CA GLU A 84 -0.67 35.38 18.24
C GLU A 84 -0.20 35.82 16.86
N MET A 85 -0.03 34.86 15.94
CA MET A 85 0.36 35.14 14.55
C MET A 85 -0.74 35.92 13.80
N GLN A 86 -2.00 35.59 14.04
CA GLN A 86 -3.13 36.32 13.46
C GLN A 86 -3.09 37.80 13.87
N ARG A 87 -2.92 38.09 15.17
CA ARG A 87 -2.84 39.47 15.66
C ARG A 87 -1.62 40.19 15.11
N PHE A 88 -0.46 39.55 15.12
CA PHE A 88 0.76 40.11 14.53
C PHE A 88 0.51 40.51 13.08
N TRP A 89 0.02 39.58 12.26
CA TRP A 89 -0.26 39.82 10.84
C TRP A 89 -1.26 40.96 10.61
N GLU A 90 -2.38 40.96 11.35
CA GLU A 90 -3.38 42.02 11.29
C GLU A 90 -2.76 43.40 11.60
N THR A 91 -1.92 43.49 12.64
CA THR A 91 -1.26 44.76 13.02
C THR A 91 -0.23 45.22 11.99
N THR A 92 0.59 44.31 11.47
CA THR A 92 1.61 44.64 10.46
C THR A 92 0.96 45.08 9.14
N MET A 93 -0.06 44.34 8.69
CA MET A 93 -0.80 44.71 7.48
C MET A 93 -1.55 46.03 7.64
N ALA A 94 -2.10 46.31 8.83
CA ALA A 94 -2.74 47.59 9.10
C ALA A 94 -1.74 48.77 9.04
N GLN A 95 -0.50 48.57 9.45
CA GLN A 95 0.56 49.58 9.38
C GLN A 95 1.09 49.82 7.97
N VAL A 96 1.16 48.78 7.14
CA VAL A 96 1.75 48.87 5.79
C VAL A 96 0.71 49.16 4.70
N GLY A 97 -0.48 48.56 4.81
CA GLY A 97 -1.54 48.58 3.80
C GLY A 97 -2.80 49.33 4.20
N GLY A 98 -2.86 49.90 5.40
CA GLY A 98 -4.05 50.57 5.94
C GLY A 98 -5.09 49.60 6.50
N GLN A 99 -6.23 50.14 6.97
CA GLN A 99 -7.29 49.32 7.56
C GLN A 99 -7.97 48.45 6.48
N THR A 100 -8.03 47.14 6.70
CA THR A 100 -8.78 46.23 5.83
C THR A 100 -10.27 46.22 6.22
N PRO A 101 -11.19 46.21 5.24
CA PRO A 101 -12.64 46.19 5.51
C PRO A 101 -13.13 44.86 6.10
N TYR A 102 -12.36 43.78 5.95
CA TYR A 102 -12.68 42.44 6.42
C TYR A 102 -11.52 41.82 7.19
N ARG A 103 -11.84 40.92 8.12
CA ARG A 103 -10.91 40.07 8.87
C ARG A 103 -11.26 38.62 8.62
N ILE A 104 -10.24 37.82 8.33
CA ILE A 104 -10.38 36.40 8.03
C ILE A 104 -9.56 35.65 9.06
N LYS A 105 -10.20 34.71 9.73
CA LYS A 105 -9.55 33.86 10.73
C LYS A 105 -9.75 32.41 10.36
N LEU A 106 -8.72 31.64 10.65
CA LEU A 106 -8.74 30.22 10.42
C LEU A 106 -9.11 29.51 11.72
N VAL A 107 -10.32 28.96 11.77
CA VAL A 107 -10.91 28.42 13.01
C VAL A 107 -10.71 26.92 13.13
N GLY A 108 -10.83 26.19 12.02
CA GLY A 108 -10.78 24.73 12.03
C GLY A 108 -9.96 24.16 10.89
N MET A 109 -9.16 23.13 11.18
CA MET A 109 -8.44 22.38 10.15
C MET A 109 -8.41 20.91 10.48
N THR A 110 -8.77 20.09 9.49
CA THR A 110 -8.54 18.66 9.50
C THR A 110 -7.50 18.41 8.42
N ALA A 111 -6.22 18.30 8.80
CA ALA A 111 -5.20 17.88 7.87
C ALA A 111 -5.14 16.35 7.88
N PRO A 112 -5.13 15.68 6.72
CA PRO A 112 -4.74 14.28 6.69
C PRO A 112 -3.30 14.18 7.17
N GLU A 113 -3.05 13.31 8.15
CA GLU A 113 -1.71 13.04 8.63
C GLU A 113 -0.89 12.44 7.49
N PHE A 114 -0.01 13.26 6.90
CA PHE A 114 0.94 12.79 5.90
C PHE A 114 2.06 12.06 6.64
N THR A 115 1.81 10.81 7.01
CA THR A 115 2.90 9.94 7.46
C THR A 115 3.81 9.74 6.26
N GLY A 116 5.09 10.02 6.39
CA GLY A 116 6.11 9.75 5.37
C GLY A 116 6.33 8.26 5.13
N LEU A 117 5.31 7.44 5.34
CA LEU A 117 5.30 6.01 5.11
C LEU A 117 5.38 5.79 3.61
N GLN A 118 6.61 5.68 3.12
CA GLN A 118 6.87 5.29 1.74
C GLN A 118 6.40 3.85 1.57
N ILE A 119 5.24 3.68 0.92
CA ILE A 119 4.77 2.36 0.48
C ILE A 119 5.59 1.99 -0.76
N THR A 120 6.76 1.40 -0.53
CA THR A 120 7.60 0.86 -1.61
C THR A 120 6.97 -0.45 -2.09
N LYS A 121 6.34 -0.39 -3.26
CA LYS A 121 5.81 -1.56 -3.96
C LYS A 121 6.91 -2.15 -4.83
N ASP A 122 7.58 -3.18 -4.33
CA ASP A 122 8.63 -3.89 -5.09
C ASP A 122 8.00 -4.85 -6.11
N PRO A 123 8.10 -4.58 -7.42
CA PRO A 123 7.51 -5.43 -8.45
C PRO A 123 8.21 -6.80 -8.58
N GLY A 124 9.44 -6.94 -8.06
CA GLY A 124 10.21 -8.20 -8.07
C GLY A 124 9.85 -9.18 -6.96
N ARG A 125 9.17 -8.73 -5.90
CA ARG A 125 8.79 -9.56 -4.75
C ARG A 125 8.01 -10.84 -5.13
N PRO A 126 7.01 -10.82 -6.02
CA PRO A 126 6.32 -12.05 -6.44
C PRO A 126 7.24 -13.05 -7.14
N ILE A 127 8.17 -12.60 -7.99
CA ILE A 127 9.09 -13.47 -8.74
C ILE A 127 10.02 -14.26 -7.79
N VAL A 128 10.52 -13.60 -6.74
CA VAL A 128 11.35 -14.24 -5.73
C VAL A 128 10.58 -15.35 -4.99
N TYR A 129 9.32 -15.10 -4.62
CA TYR A 129 8.48 -16.11 -3.97
C TYR A 129 8.16 -17.28 -4.90
N PHE A 130 7.93 -17.04 -6.20
CA PHE A 130 7.77 -18.11 -7.18
C PHE A 130 9.02 -19.00 -7.27
N GLY A 131 10.22 -18.40 -7.32
CA GLY A 131 11.47 -19.17 -7.33
C GLY A 131 11.66 -20.01 -6.08
N PHE A 132 11.41 -19.41 -4.90
CA PHE A 132 11.50 -20.12 -3.62
C PHE A 132 10.50 -21.29 -3.52
N LEU A 133 9.27 -21.09 -3.98
CA LEU A 133 8.25 -22.14 -4.02
C LEU A 133 8.68 -23.29 -4.95
N PHE A 134 9.29 -22.98 -6.09
CA PHE A 134 9.75 -23.98 -7.05
C PHE A 134 10.87 -24.86 -6.50
N VAL A 135 11.80 -24.27 -5.72
CA VAL A 135 12.86 -24.99 -5.04
C VAL A 135 12.29 -25.96 -4.00
N ILE A 136 11.32 -25.51 -3.18
CA ILE A 136 10.65 -26.38 -2.20
C ILE A 136 9.94 -27.53 -2.91
N ALA A 137 9.20 -27.25 -3.98
CA ALA A 137 8.50 -28.27 -4.75
C ALA A 137 9.48 -29.30 -5.35
N GLY A 138 10.60 -28.85 -5.93
CA GLY A 138 11.64 -29.72 -6.45
C GLY A 138 12.26 -30.63 -5.38
N LEU A 139 12.52 -30.08 -4.20
CA LEU A 139 13.03 -30.85 -3.06
C LEU A 139 12.02 -31.91 -2.61
N LEU A 140 10.73 -31.56 -2.52
CA LEU A 140 9.67 -32.51 -2.16
C LEU A 140 9.56 -33.64 -3.19
N VAL A 141 9.58 -33.33 -4.49
CA VAL A 141 9.55 -34.33 -5.56
C VAL A 141 10.75 -35.27 -5.43
N HIS A 142 11.95 -34.72 -5.23
CA HIS A 142 13.17 -35.51 -5.06
C HIS A 142 13.09 -36.45 -3.86
N MET A 143 12.59 -35.97 -2.72
CA MET A 143 12.42 -36.82 -1.53
C MET A 143 11.32 -37.87 -1.69
N TYR A 144 10.31 -37.62 -2.54
CA TYR A 144 9.19 -38.54 -2.72
C TYR A 144 9.49 -39.70 -3.68
N PHE A 145 10.43 -39.52 -4.62
CA PHE A 145 10.90 -40.60 -5.48
C PHE A 145 11.70 -41.64 -4.66
N LYS A 146 10.99 -42.63 -4.12
CA LYS A 146 11.60 -43.76 -3.42
C LYS A 146 12.23 -44.70 -4.45
N HIS A 147 13.56 -44.79 -4.45
CA HIS A 147 14.27 -45.84 -5.17
C HIS A 147 13.88 -47.22 -4.62
N ARG A 148 13.11 -47.98 -5.41
CA ARG A 148 12.83 -49.40 -5.21
C ARG A 148 13.55 -50.15 -6.32
N GLN A 149 14.38 -51.13 -5.98
CA GLN A 149 15.04 -52.00 -6.95
C GLN A 149 14.56 -53.43 -6.73
N MET A 150 14.09 -54.07 -7.79
CA MET A 150 13.63 -55.46 -7.79
C MET A 150 14.38 -56.21 -8.88
N TRP A 151 14.83 -57.41 -8.55
CA TRP A 151 15.48 -58.33 -9.47
C TRP A 151 14.65 -59.60 -9.55
N VAL A 152 14.45 -60.09 -10.76
CA VAL A 152 13.77 -61.35 -11.04
C VAL A 152 14.74 -62.22 -11.81
N HIS A 153 15.01 -63.41 -11.29
CA HIS A 153 15.80 -64.43 -11.95
C HIS A 153 14.88 -65.61 -12.27
N ILE A 154 14.84 -66.00 -13.55
CA ILE A 154 14.00 -67.09 -14.05
C ILE A 154 14.94 -68.22 -14.47
N SER A 155 14.84 -69.35 -13.78
CA SER A 155 15.54 -70.60 -14.08
C SER A 155 14.53 -71.67 -14.51
N PRO A 156 14.95 -72.74 -15.22
CA PRO A 156 14.04 -73.75 -15.77
C PRO A 156 13.08 -74.40 -14.75
N ASN A 157 13.52 -74.53 -13.49
CA ASN A 157 12.75 -75.15 -12.41
C ASN A 157 12.41 -74.20 -11.24
N GLU A 158 12.85 -72.95 -11.26
CA GLU A 158 12.60 -72.01 -10.16
C GLU A 158 12.57 -70.55 -10.62
N ILE A 159 11.74 -69.73 -9.98
CA ILE A 159 11.70 -68.28 -10.15
C ILE A 159 12.13 -67.66 -8.83
N VAL A 160 13.28 -66.96 -8.84
CA VAL A 160 13.81 -66.28 -7.66
C VAL A 160 13.57 -64.78 -7.81
N ILE A 161 12.74 -64.23 -6.92
CA ILE A 161 12.46 -62.79 -6.86
C ILE A 161 13.16 -62.21 -5.64
N ALA A 162 13.99 -61.19 -5.84
CA ALA A 162 14.68 -60.46 -4.77
C ALA A 162 14.44 -58.96 -4.90
N GLY A 163 14.31 -58.23 -3.79
CA GLY A 163 14.12 -56.78 -3.83
C GLY A 163 14.74 -56.07 -2.65
N THR A 164 15.25 -54.86 -2.89
CA THR A 164 15.81 -54.00 -1.85
C THR A 164 15.09 -52.65 -1.82
N VAL A 165 14.79 -52.19 -0.60
CA VAL A 165 14.09 -50.92 -0.36
C VAL A 165 14.77 -50.18 0.79
N ARG A 166 15.13 -48.91 0.54
CA ARG A 166 15.96 -48.12 1.46
C ARG A 166 15.23 -47.57 2.69
N ASN A 167 13.92 -47.29 2.62
CA ASN A 167 13.25 -46.49 3.66
C ASN A 167 11.93 -47.06 4.21
N ASN A 168 11.41 -48.18 3.66
CA ASN A 168 10.18 -48.79 4.20
C ASN A 168 10.09 -50.30 3.92
N LEU A 169 10.92 -51.07 4.64
CA LEU A 169 11.00 -52.52 4.49
C LEU A 169 9.69 -53.25 4.86
N ARG A 170 8.93 -52.74 5.84
CA ARG A 170 7.67 -53.38 6.29
C ARG A 170 6.55 -53.27 5.26
N SER A 171 6.34 -52.09 4.69
CA SER A 171 5.33 -51.89 3.63
C SER A 171 5.70 -52.67 2.37
N PHE A 172 6.99 -52.67 2.01
CA PHE A 172 7.48 -53.46 0.88
C PHE A 172 7.31 -54.95 1.11
N ALA A 173 7.60 -55.48 2.30
CA ALA A 173 7.44 -56.90 2.59
C ALA A 173 5.97 -57.40 2.52
N HIS A 174 5.00 -56.51 2.70
CA HIS A 174 3.58 -56.85 2.54
C HIS A 174 3.16 -56.81 1.06
N GLU A 175 3.53 -55.75 0.32
CA GLU A 175 3.32 -55.67 -1.14
C GLU A 175 4.05 -56.79 -1.89
N PHE A 176 5.29 -57.10 -1.49
CA PHE A 176 6.10 -58.17 -2.07
C PHE A 176 5.47 -59.54 -1.86
N ARG A 177 4.99 -59.84 -0.64
CA ARG A 177 4.26 -61.08 -0.37
C ARG A 177 2.97 -61.18 -1.18
N ARG A 178 2.25 -60.07 -1.37
CA ARG A 178 1.07 -60.01 -2.23
C ARG A 178 1.43 -60.30 -3.69
N LEU A 179 2.48 -59.68 -4.22
CA LEU A 179 2.96 -59.90 -5.59
C LEU A 179 3.42 -61.35 -5.81
N VAL A 180 4.15 -61.94 -4.87
CA VAL A 180 4.56 -63.36 -4.94
C VAL A 180 3.34 -64.28 -4.93
N ALA A 181 2.37 -64.04 -4.06
CA ALA A 181 1.14 -64.84 -4.01
C ALA A 181 0.30 -64.72 -5.30
N GLU A 182 0.26 -63.54 -5.92
CA GLU A 182 -0.42 -63.32 -7.19
C GLU A 182 0.30 -64.03 -8.36
N ILE A 183 1.63 -64.04 -8.36
CA ILE A 183 2.44 -64.79 -9.34
C ILE A 183 2.29 -66.31 -9.15
N GLU A 184 2.25 -66.80 -7.90
CA GLU A 184 1.97 -68.21 -7.60
C GLU A 184 0.57 -68.63 -8.07
N GLN A 185 -0.43 -67.76 -7.89
CA GLN A 185 -1.80 -68.00 -8.36
C GLN A 185 -1.92 -67.99 -9.88
N LEU A 186 -1.09 -67.20 -10.57
CA LEU A 186 -1.04 -67.16 -12.02
C LEU A 186 -0.46 -68.43 -12.66
N ARG A 187 -0.05 -69.44 -11.85
CA ARG A 187 0.43 -70.78 -12.23
C ARG A 187 0.91 -70.78 -13.67
N ILE A 188 2.04 -70.12 -13.92
CA ILE A 188 2.72 -70.19 -15.21
C ILE A 188 3.12 -71.66 -15.35
N VAL A 189 2.29 -72.42 -16.05
CA VAL A 189 2.63 -73.74 -16.55
C VAL A 189 3.74 -73.49 -17.55
N THR A 190 4.99 -73.58 -17.10
CA THR A 190 6.09 -73.86 -18.00
C THR A 190 5.85 -75.30 -18.47
N GLU A 191 5.17 -75.47 -19.61
CA GLU A 191 5.25 -76.73 -20.32
C GLU A 191 6.74 -76.98 -20.60
N PRO A 192 7.30 -78.15 -20.23
CA PRO A 192 8.61 -78.53 -20.72
C PRO A 192 8.45 -78.80 -22.22
N GLU A 193 8.95 -77.90 -23.06
CA GLU A 193 9.09 -78.19 -24.49
C GLU A 193 10.07 -79.37 -24.64
N PRO A 194 9.69 -80.45 -25.35
CA PRO A 194 10.52 -81.64 -25.43
C PRO A 194 11.78 -81.35 -26.27
N GLU A 195 12.87 -82.04 -25.91
CA GLU A 195 14.11 -82.06 -26.68
C GLU A 195 13.84 -82.26 -28.18
N LEU A 196 14.38 -81.36 -29.01
CA LEU A 196 14.82 -81.72 -30.35
C LEU A 196 16.30 -81.34 -30.49
N VAL A 197 17.09 -82.40 -30.42
CA VAL A 197 18.49 -82.48 -30.85
C VAL A 197 18.56 -82.19 -32.36
N THR A 198 19.42 -81.23 -32.73
CA THR A 198 20.38 -81.35 -33.85
C THR A 198 21.52 -80.38 -33.64
#